data_AF-A0AAW6CVE4-F1
#
_entry.id   AF-A0AAW6CVE4-F1
#
_cell.length_a   1.000
_cell.length_b   1.000
_cell.length_c   1.000
_cell.angle_alpha   90.00
_cell.angle_beta   90.00
_cell.angle_gamma   90.00
#
_symmetry.space_group_name_H-M   'P 1'
#
loop_
_entity.id
_entity.type
_entity.pdbx_description
1 polymer ?
#
loop_
_entity_poly.entity_id
_entity_poly.type
_entity_poly.pdbx_seq_one_letter_code
_entity_poly.pdbx_strand_id
1 'polypeptide(L)'
;MREAKGFSTYYVGIKDESGKIIAGSMLSVLPIFMNGTLVQALRGPLLDYKDEEQVTFFHEHLIAFLKKKNCIYLHIDPYVPYVPHDLDGNVVEGDFDNRDVVSLLKKLGYRHEGFTRGIDLSREPR
;
A
#
# COMPACT_ATOMS: atom_id res chain seq x y z
N MET A 1 21.06 -1.59 -0.34
CA MET A 1 20.98 -0.14 -0.03
C MET A 1 20.03 0.19 1.13
N ARG A 2 18.81 -0.40 1.23
CA ARG A 2 17.90 -0.19 2.38
C ARG A 2 18.34 -0.93 3.66
N GLU A 3 18.81 -2.17 3.53
CA GLU A 3 19.33 -2.94 4.67
C GLU A 3 20.54 -2.27 5.31
N ALA A 4 21.42 -1.67 4.50
CA ALA A 4 22.54 -0.84 4.98
C ALA A 4 22.07 0.41 5.76
N LYS A 5 20.81 0.83 5.59
CA LYS A 5 20.16 1.91 6.34
C LYS A 5 19.33 1.38 7.53
N GLY A 6 19.46 0.10 7.89
CA GLY A 6 18.79 -0.51 9.04
C GLY A 6 17.39 -1.06 8.78
N PHE A 7 16.95 -1.15 7.52
CA PHE A 7 15.67 -1.76 7.17
C PHE A 7 15.77 -3.29 7.11
N SER A 8 14.73 -3.97 7.56
CA SER A 8 14.50 -5.40 7.31
C SER A 8 13.37 -5.61 6.32
N THR A 9 13.46 -6.67 5.51
CA THR A 9 12.44 -7.00 4.51
C THR A 9 11.56 -8.15 4.96
N TYR A 10 10.25 -8.05 4.74
CA TYR A 10 9.31 -9.17 4.85
C TYR A 10 8.48 -9.29 3.58
N TYR A 11 8.09 -10.52 3.25
CA TYR A 11 7.12 -10.80 2.20
C TYR A 11 5.86 -11.37 2.84
N VAL A 12 4.72 -10.81 2.49
CA VAL A 12 3.40 -11.26 2.93
C VAL A 12 2.52 -11.50 1.70
N GLY A 13 1.52 -12.37 1.82
CA GLY A 13 0.64 -12.68 0.71
C GLY A 13 -0.51 -13.59 1.12
N ILE A 14 -1.50 -13.70 0.22
CA ILE A 14 -2.62 -14.63 0.36
C ILE A 14 -2.35 -15.81 -0.55
N LYS A 15 -2.56 -17.02 -0.02
CA LYS A 15 -2.62 -18.24 -0.80
C LYS A 15 -4.05 -18.74 -0.81
N ASP A 16 -4.54 -19.16 -1.97
CA ASP A 16 -5.81 -19.88 -2.06
C ASP A 16 -5.67 -21.33 -1.56
N GLU A 17 -6.77 -22.07 -1.54
CA GLU A 17 -6.83 -23.46 -1.09
C GLU A 17 -5.93 -24.41 -1.90
N SER A 18 -5.64 -24.06 -3.17
CA SER A 18 -4.71 -24.82 -4.02
C SER A 18 -3.24 -24.51 -3.73
N GLY A 19 -2.97 -23.52 -2.88
CA GLY A 19 -1.63 -23.03 -2.55
C GLY A 19 -1.08 -21.97 -3.50
N LYS A 20 -1.88 -21.51 -4.48
CA LYS A 20 -1.50 -20.46 -5.43
C LYS A 20 -1.53 -19.10 -4.72
N ILE A 21 -0.50 -18.29 -4.95
CA ILE A 21 -0.43 -16.92 -4.44
C ILE A 21 -1.34 -16.02 -5.28
N ILE A 22 -2.32 -15.40 -4.64
CA ILE A 22 -3.31 -14.53 -5.31
C ILE A 22 -3.13 -13.04 -4.96
N ALA A 23 -2.32 -12.73 -3.96
CA ALA A 23 -2.04 -11.38 -3.48
C ALA A 23 -0.67 -11.35 -2.78
N GLY A 24 0.00 -10.20 -2.78
CA GLY A 24 1.31 -10.09 -2.13
C GLY A 24 1.77 -8.67 -1.83
N SER A 25 2.72 -8.54 -0.92
CA SER A 25 3.42 -7.28 -0.68
C SER A 25 4.81 -7.52 -0.11
N MET A 26 5.76 -6.68 -0.49
CA MET A 26 7.04 -6.53 0.19
C MET A 26 6.93 -5.41 1.22
N LEU A 27 7.32 -5.69 2.46
CA LEU A 27 7.33 -4.75 3.57
C LEU A 27 8.77 -4.40 3.93
N SER A 28 9.09 -3.11 3.88
CA SER A 28 10.31 -2.54 4.46
C SER A 28 10.02 -2.10 5.90
N VAL A 29 10.74 -2.67 6.87
CA VAL A 29 10.53 -2.44 8.30
C VAL A 29 11.75 -1.74 8.88
N LEU A 30 11.57 -0.58 9.50
CA LEU A 30 12.61 0.17 10.19
C LEU A 30 12.32 0.17 11.70
N PRO A 31 13.20 -0.44 12.52
CA PRO A 31 13.14 -0.29 13.97
C PRO A 31 13.39 1.16 14.40
N ILE A 32 12.64 1.63 15.38
CA ILE A 32 12.79 2.95 15.99
C ILE A 32 12.85 2.84 17.52
N PHE A 33 12.98 3.98 18.20
CA PHE A 33 13.04 4.05 19.66
C PHE A 33 11.83 3.39 20.35
N MET A 34 12.02 2.86 21.56
CA MET A 34 11.02 2.13 22.36
C MET A 34 10.41 0.88 21.69
N ASN A 35 11.23 0.09 20.98
CA ASN A 35 10.83 -1.16 20.31
C ASN A 35 9.71 -1.00 19.27
N GLY A 36 9.42 0.23 18.83
CA GLY A 36 8.47 0.49 17.76
C GLY A 36 9.06 0.21 16.38
N THR A 37 8.19 0.07 15.38
CA THR A 37 8.61 -0.05 13.98
C THR A 37 7.82 0.88 13.06
N LEU A 38 8.50 1.40 12.04
CA LEU A 38 7.89 2.05 10.87
C LEU A 38 7.90 1.06 9.72
N VAL A 39 6.77 0.90 9.04
CA VAL A 39 6.63 -0.08 7.97
C VAL A 39 6.14 0.58 6.69
N GLN A 40 6.77 0.22 5.57
CA GLN A 40 6.43 0.72 4.24
C GLN A 40 6.15 -0.45 3.30
N ALA A 41 4.99 -0.43 2.64
CA ALA A 41 4.69 -1.28 1.49
C ALA A 41 4.84 -0.47 0.21
N LEU A 42 6.08 -0.31 -0.26
CA LEU A 42 6.38 0.53 -1.42
C LEU A 42 5.81 -0.09 -2.70
N ARG A 43 5.00 0.67 -3.46
CA ARG A 43 4.24 0.23 -4.66
C ARG A 43 3.32 -0.96 -4.41
N GLY A 44 3.03 -1.28 -3.15
CA GLY A 44 2.15 -2.37 -2.76
C GLY A 44 1.11 -1.90 -1.75
N PRO A 45 0.24 -2.81 -1.30
CA PRO A 45 0.12 -4.22 -1.72
C PRO A 45 -0.30 -4.44 -3.19
N LEU A 46 0.05 -5.60 -3.76
CA LEU A 46 -0.40 -6.07 -5.07
C LEU A 46 -1.66 -6.91 -4.86
N LEU A 47 -2.82 -6.28 -5.09
CA LEU A 47 -4.16 -6.82 -4.86
C LEU A 47 -5.03 -6.52 -6.08
N ASP A 48 -6.11 -7.29 -6.24
CA ASP A 48 -7.23 -6.83 -7.04
C ASP A 48 -8.06 -5.83 -6.22
N TYR A 49 -7.88 -4.55 -6.50
CA TYR A 49 -8.57 -3.47 -5.77
C TYR A 49 -10.05 -3.31 -6.15
N LYS A 50 -10.55 -4.07 -7.13
CA LYS A 50 -11.99 -4.19 -7.40
C LYS A 50 -12.66 -5.27 -6.55
N ASP A 51 -11.87 -6.17 -5.96
CA ASP A 51 -12.33 -7.17 -4.99
C ASP A 51 -12.19 -6.61 -3.56
N GLU A 52 -13.25 -5.95 -3.07
CA GLU A 52 -13.29 -5.36 -1.72
C GLU A 52 -13.08 -6.42 -0.61
N GLU A 53 -13.51 -7.66 -0.82
CA GLU A 53 -13.31 -8.76 0.13
C GLU A 53 -11.84 -9.14 0.23
N GLN A 54 -11.16 -9.32 -0.91
CA GLN A 54 -9.72 -9.61 -0.95
C GLN A 54 -8.90 -8.49 -0.28
N VAL A 55 -9.22 -7.23 -0.58
CA VAL A 55 -8.51 -6.08 0.01
C VAL A 55 -8.71 -6.02 1.51
N THR A 56 -9.95 -6.21 1.98
CA THR A 56 -10.29 -6.18 3.41
C THR A 56 -9.60 -7.34 4.14
N PHE A 57 -9.67 -8.55 3.59
CA PHE A 57 -8.99 -9.73 4.14
C PHE A 57 -7.48 -9.53 4.25
N PHE A 58 -6.84 -9.03 3.19
CA PHE A 58 -5.40 -8.74 3.21
C PHE A 58 -5.07 -7.73 4.30
N HIS A 59 -5.84 -6.65 4.39
CA HIS A 59 -5.65 -5.57 5.36
C HIS A 59 -5.74 -6.09 6.80
N GLU A 60 -6.81 -6.80 7.16
CA GLU A 60 -7.02 -7.27 8.53
C GLU A 60 -5.87 -8.17 9.02
N HIS A 61 -5.46 -9.11 8.16
CA HIS A 61 -4.35 -10.02 8.44
C HIS A 61 -2.99 -9.29 8.47
N LEU A 62 -2.79 -8.31 7.57
CA LEU A 62 -1.59 -7.46 7.60
C LEU A 62 -1.51 -6.68 8.92
N ILE A 63 -2.59 -6.03 9.35
CA ILE A 63 -2.60 -5.28 10.61
C ILE A 63 -2.33 -6.20 11.81
N ALA A 64 -2.90 -7.40 11.84
CA ALA A 64 -2.60 -8.38 12.88
C ALA A 64 -1.12 -8.80 12.90
N PHE A 65 -0.50 -8.99 11.72
CA PHE A 65 0.92 -9.28 11.59
C PHE A 65 1.80 -8.10 12.06
N LEU A 66 1.43 -6.87 11.69
CA LEU A 66 2.18 -5.65 12.03
C LEU A 66 2.09 -5.29 13.51
N LYS A 67 0.96 -5.56 14.17
CA LYS A 67 0.82 -5.41 15.63
C LYS A 67 1.82 -6.27 16.40
N LYS A 68 2.07 -7.51 15.95
CA LYS A 68 3.09 -8.41 16.53
C LYS A 68 4.53 -7.90 16.32
N LYS A 69 4.72 -6.90 15.45
CA LYS A 69 6.00 -6.23 15.18
C LYS A 69 6.08 -4.83 15.78
N ASN A 70 5.17 -4.48 16.69
CA ASN A 70 5.09 -3.14 17.29
C ASN A 70 5.07 -2.02 16.24
N CYS A 71 4.40 -2.25 15.12
CA CYS A 71 4.28 -1.24 14.07
C CYS A 71 3.45 -0.07 14.57
N ILE A 72 4.04 1.11 14.61
CA ILE A 72 3.36 2.34 15.02
C ILE A 72 2.82 3.12 13.82
N TYR A 73 3.39 2.90 12.63
CA TYR A 73 3.03 3.59 11.41
C TYR A 73 3.26 2.70 10.19
N LEU A 74 2.19 2.47 9.43
CA LEU A 74 2.20 1.80 8.14
C LEU A 74 1.96 2.84 7.04
N HIS A 75 2.87 2.90 6.07
CA HIS A 75 2.71 3.66 4.84
C HIS A 75 2.56 2.72 3.66
N ILE A 76 1.57 2.99 2.80
CA ILE A 76 1.35 2.25 1.55
C ILE A 76 1.16 3.25 0.41
N ASP A 77 1.63 2.89 -0.78
CA ASP A 77 1.45 3.64 -2.02
C ASP A 77 1.20 2.66 -3.18
N PRO A 78 0.06 1.92 -3.12
CA PRO A 78 -0.21 0.83 -4.05
C PRO A 78 -0.23 1.32 -5.49
N TYR A 79 0.26 0.48 -6.40
CA TYR A 79 0.39 0.84 -7.80
C TYR A 79 -0.93 0.70 -8.56
N VAL A 80 -1.89 1.57 -8.20
CA VAL A 80 -3.23 1.64 -8.78
C VAL A 80 -3.41 2.98 -9.49
N PRO A 81 -3.58 2.98 -10.83
CA PRO A 81 -3.92 4.19 -11.57
C PRO A 81 -5.23 4.80 -11.05
N TYR A 82 -5.28 6.10 -10.76
CA TYR A 82 -6.46 6.73 -10.15
C TYR A 82 -7.60 6.95 -11.16
N VAL A 83 -7.38 7.81 -12.15
CA VAL A 83 -8.28 8.08 -13.28
C VAL A 83 -7.44 8.68 -14.42
N PRO A 84 -7.65 8.27 -15.68
CA PRO A 84 -6.88 8.79 -16.80
C PRO A 84 -7.25 10.26 -17.09
N HIS A 85 -6.25 11.02 -17.51
CA HIS A 85 -6.44 12.39 -17.97
C HIS A 85 -5.78 12.56 -19.35
N ASP A 86 -6.36 13.42 -20.18
CA ASP A 86 -5.78 13.84 -21.46
C ASP A 86 -4.58 14.81 -21.26
N LEU A 87 -3.99 15.25 -22.36
CA LEU A 87 -2.85 16.18 -22.34
C LEU A 87 -3.20 17.57 -21.77
N ASP A 88 -4.48 17.94 -21.80
CA ASP A 88 -4.99 19.19 -21.26
C ASP A 88 -5.39 19.07 -19.77
N GLY A 89 -5.31 17.85 -19.22
CA GLY A 89 -5.63 17.55 -17.83
C GLY A 89 -7.13 17.36 -17.58
N ASN A 90 -7.94 17.06 -18.60
CA ASN A 90 -9.33 16.66 -18.43
C ASN A 90 -9.43 15.15 -18.23
N VAL A 91 -10.41 14.71 -17.43
CA VAL A 91 -10.68 13.29 -17.25
C VAL A 91 -11.12 12.68 -18.58
N VAL A 92 -10.55 11.52 -18.92
CA VAL A 92 -10.98 10.74 -20.09
C VAL A 92 -12.19 9.88 -19.69
N GLU A 93 -13.35 10.18 -20.28
CA GLU A 93 -14.59 9.46 -20.03
C GLU A 93 -14.61 8.08 -20.73
N GLY A 94 -15.26 7.09 -20.10
CA GLY A 94 -15.43 5.74 -20.67
C GLY A 94 -14.25 4.79 -20.50
N ASP A 95 -13.21 5.19 -19.77
CA ASP A 95 -12.07 4.36 -19.40
C ASP A 95 -12.16 3.92 -17.92
N PHE A 96 -11.09 3.39 -17.34
CA PHE A 96 -11.08 2.95 -15.94
C PHE A 96 -11.27 4.11 -14.95
N ASP A 97 -12.00 3.82 -13.88
CA ASP A 97 -12.20 4.72 -12.75
C ASP A 97 -11.93 3.96 -11.45
N ASN A 98 -10.87 4.33 -10.75
CA ASN A 98 -10.46 3.73 -9.48
C ASN A 98 -10.59 4.73 -8.31
N ARG A 99 -11.47 5.72 -8.44
CA ARG A 99 -11.70 6.71 -7.37
C ARG A 99 -12.26 6.06 -6.09
N ASP A 100 -13.00 4.98 -6.26
CA ASP A 100 -13.54 4.11 -5.22
C ASP A 100 -12.44 3.51 -4.31
N VAL A 101 -11.27 3.19 -4.86
CA VAL A 101 -10.14 2.62 -4.11
C VAL A 101 -9.69 3.53 -2.95
N VAL A 102 -9.69 4.84 -3.16
CA VAL A 102 -9.37 5.81 -2.10
C VAL A 102 -10.40 5.74 -0.97
N SER A 103 -11.68 5.58 -1.32
CA SER A 103 -12.77 5.44 -0.35
C SER A 103 -12.69 4.12 0.41
N LEU A 104 -12.39 3.01 -0.29
CA LEU A 104 -12.16 1.70 0.30
C LEU A 104 -11.02 1.74 1.34
N LEU A 105 -9.86 2.28 0.97
CA LEU A 105 -8.73 2.40 1.89
C LEU A 105 -9.07 3.31 3.09
N LYS A 106 -9.82 4.39 2.90
CA LYS A 106 -10.28 5.22 4.02
C LYS A 106 -11.20 4.46 4.99
N LYS A 107 -12.11 3.60 4.49
CA LYS A 107 -12.96 2.75 5.33
C LYS A 107 -12.13 1.78 6.19
N LEU A 108 -11.02 1.27 5.65
CA LEU A 108 -10.05 0.41 6.36
C LEU A 108 -9.13 1.19 7.33
N GLY A 109 -9.36 2.49 7.52
CA GLY A 109 -8.63 3.31 8.49
C GLY A 109 -7.36 3.98 7.96
N TYR A 110 -7.09 3.91 6.65
CA TYR A 110 -5.97 4.66 6.05
C TYR A 110 -6.30 6.15 5.92
N ARG A 111 -5.30 7.00 6.14
CA ARG A 111 -5.39 8.44 5.86
C ARG A 111 -4.74 8.75 4.52
N HIS A 112 -5.54 9.19 3.54
CA HIS A 112 -5.01 9.69 2.27
C HIS A 112 -4.24 11.00 2.48
N GLU A 113 -3.02 11.09 1.96
CA GLU A 113 -2.15 12.26 2.16
C GLU A 113 -2.38 13.38 1.15
N GLY A 114 -3.28 13.17 0.18
CA GLY A 114 -3.64 14.15 -0.85
C GLY A 114 -2.94 13.91 -2.18
N PHE A 115 -3.37 14.67 -3.19
CA PHE A 115 -2.85 14.60 -4.55
C PHE A 115 -1.65 15.53 -4.70
N THR A 116 -0.48 15.05 -4.26
CA THR A 116 0.80 15.77 -4.41
C THR A 116 1.09 16.02 -5.89
N ARG A 117 1.48 17.25 -6.24
CA ARG A 117 1.92 17.64 -7.59
C ARG A 117 3.43 17.95 -7.55
N GLY A 118 4.14 17.62 -8.62
CA GLY A 118 5.59 17.81 -8.72
C GLY A 118 6.39 16.69 -8.02
N ILE A 119 7.72 16.87 -7.97
CA ILE A 119 8.63 15.91 -7.35
C ILE A 119 8.83 16.27 -5.88
N ASP A 120 8.49 15.35 -4.99
CA ASP A 120 8.79 15.48 -3.56
C ASP A 120 10.12 14.77 -3.25
N LEU A 121 11.16 15.56 -2.95
CA LEU A 121 12.49 15.06 -2.61
C LEU A 121 12.59 14.45 -1.20
N SER A 122 11.57 14.67 -0.36
CA SER A 122 11.52 14.11 1.00
C SER A 122 10.98 12.67 1.04
N ARG A 123 10.54 12.15 -0.11
CA ARG A 123 9.89 10.85 -0.24
C ARG A 123 10.64 9.95 -1.22
N GLU A 124 10.36 8.65 -1.13
CA GLU A 124 10.79 7.72 -2.18
C GLU A 124 10.16 8.17 -3.51
N PRO A 125 10.92 8.14 -4.62
CA PRO A 125 10.41 8.53 -5.94
C PRO A 125 9.12 7.77 -6.27
N ARG A 126 8.14 8.50 -6.81
CA ARG A 126 6.87 7.92 -7.28
C ARG A 126 6.97 7.38 -8.70
#